data_AF-A0A017TBI6-F1
#
_entry.id   AF-A0A017TBI6-F1
#
_cell.length_a   1.000
_cell.length_b   1.000
_cell.length_c   1.000
_cell.angle_alpha   90.00
_cell.angle_beta   90.00
_cell.angle_gamma   90.00
#
_symmetry.space_group_name_H-M   'P 1'
#
loop_
_entity.id
_entity.type
_entity.pdbx_description
1 polymer ?
#
loop_
_entity_poly.entity_id
_entity_poly.type
_entity_poly.pdbx_seq_one_letter_code
_entity_poly.pdbx_strand_id
1 'polypeptide(L)'
;MTSTRGATSSLTARAASTVRTARTARTARTALAALSTLTALTALTALTACGAEEEGAPRLGQPRFEALDRPDTPGNMLLFRFDPGDVVETHASPGGSFLVHFTRDGDNAVPAADVNGDGVPDFVEEVGAVYDEVLTFYTGELGFRAPASDAEVAINGGDDRFDVYLVNFGGTGDGSFQLDPDGCSAAMPGECAGSMVQENDFVGYGYPSTLVANRILASHEFFHAVQAAYDAGQGSVINEGTAVWATEQFDPSLSDFEAFIDGYLTNPDRSLDVPLPGPVDPFSYGTALYFQFLEERFGAGTVRGLWERTVDGAFGVADPAWLAQVDPLLVDVAQSSFAESFVIFATWNLWAGLSAAPGEGYANGATYDRVTIEEAAAPYSDRLRVFYASSQYTRTEPEGRAALTAALVPQEGSPEDLEGLVMLVTTEQGAGYGPVTRVEDPEAGTEAMEVADGSALVVIVVNTLTGESSRRPTLCIGSPDEVAACKAEVLAGAGGAGGGGGGGGGAGGSGAEGPGDQDLPAEEGCGCRTAGGESPAGGAAGAVLGAGLALAARYRRRRRAA
;
A
#
# COMPACT_ATOMS: atom_id res chain seq x y z
N MET A 1 -62.27 -14.13 39.38
CA MET A 1 -62.30 -12.84 40.08
C MET A 1 -61.41 -11.89 39.28
N THR A 2 -61.97 -11.06 38.39
CA THR A 2 -62.40 -9.64 38.61
C THR A 2 -61.22 -8.66 38.73
N SER A 3 -61.14 -7.47 38.12
CA SER A 3 -61.97 -6.70 37.14
C SER A 3 -61.22 -5.41 36.73
N THR A 4 -61.51 -4.59 35.69
CA THR A 4 -62.21 -4.61 34.38
C THR A 4 -61.96 -3.25 33.70
N ARG A 5 -61.70 -3.13 32.38
CA ARG A 5 -62.51 -2.44 31.32
C ARG A 5 -61.58 -2.18 30.10
N GLY A 6 -61.96 -2.30 28.82
CA GLY A 6 -63.02 -1.61 28.07
C GLY A 6 -62.37 -0.50 27.19
N ALA A 7 -62.71 -0.24 25.93
CA ALA A 7 -63.88 -0.66 25.14
C ALA A 7 -63.67 -0.56 23.61
N THR A 8 -64.42 -1.39 22.86
CA THR A 8 -65.09 -1.17 21.54
C THR A 8 -64.80 0.13 20.74
N SER A 9 -64.69 0.12 19.41
CA SER A 9 -65.82 -0.24 18.51
C SER A 9 -65.45 -0.76 17.10
N SER A 10 -66.40 -1.50 16.53
CA SER A 10 -66.42 -2.05 15.16
C SER A 10 -67.19 -1.15 14.18
N LEU A 11 -67.02 -1.40 12.86
CA LEU A 11 -68.03 -1.44 11.78
C LEU A 11 -67.28 -1.40 10.40
N THR A 12 -67.18 -2.51 9.65
CA THR A 12 -68.05 -2.92 8.51
C THR A 12 -68.12 -1.94 7.32
N ALA A 13 -68.17 -2.35 6.04
CA ALA A 13 -67.95 -3.65 5.38
C ALA A 13 -68.09 -3.50 3.85
N ARG A 14 -67.56 -4.46 3.07
CA ARG A 14 -67.96 -4.84 1.69
C ARG A 14 -67.78 -3.79 0.56
N ALA A 15 -67.68 -4.16 -0.72
CA ALA A 15 -67.27 -5.41 -1.41
C ALA A 15 -67.22 -5.15 -2.94
N ALA A 16 -66.59 -6.07 -3.68
CA ALA A 16 -66.90 -6.41 -5.09
C ALA A 16 -66.58 -5.35 -6.19
N SER A 17 -66.24 -5.70 -7.45
CA SER A 17 -65.88 -6.99 -8.07
C SER A 17 -65.39 -6.78 -9.53
N THR A 18 -64.63 -7.74 -10.07
CA THR A 18 -64.62 -8.18 -11.51
C THR A 18 -64.30 -7.10 -12.59
N VAL A 19 -63.07 -7.01 -13.10
CA VAL A 19 -62.51 -7.78 -14.26
C VAL A 19 -63.17 -7.49 -15.62
N ARG A 20 -62.40 -6.90 -16.56
CA ARG A 20 -62.21 -7.45 -17.94
C ARG A 20 -61.13 -6.76 -18.79
N THR A 21 -60.07 -7.52 -19.07
CA THR A 21 -59.40 -7.77 -20.38
C THR A 21 -59.28 -6.72 -21.50
N ALA A 22 -58.05 -6.73 -22.06
CA ALA A 22 -57.64 -6.53 -23.47
C ALA A 22 -57.59 -5.07 -24.01
N ARG A 23 -56.55 -4.55 -24.69
CA ARG A 23 -55.35 -4.99 -25.47
C ARG A 23 -55.48 -4.40 -26.88
N THR A 24 -54.34 -4.02 -27.49
CA THR A 24 -54.14 -3.43 -28.84
C THR A 24 -54.34 -1.91 -28.98
N ALA A 25 -53.69 -1.18 -29.91
CA ALA A 25 -52.34 -1.28 -30.53
C ALA A 25 -52.14 -0.11 -31.53
N ARG A 26 -50.91 0.47 -31.62
CA ARG A 26 -50.42 1.33 -32.74
C ARG A 26 -51.24 2.64 -32.97
N THR A 27 -50.82 3.71 -33.66
CA THR A 27 -49.72 4.07 -34.59
C THR A 27 -49.61 5.62 -34.55
N ALA A 28 -48.44 6.25 -34.38
CA ALA A 28 -47.49 6.72 -35.41
C ALA A 28 -47.81 8.05 -36.18
N ARG A 29 -46.74 8.82 -36.45
CA ARG A 29 -46.52 9.86 -37.50
C ARG A 29 -46.80 11.37 -37.25
N THR A 30 -45.69 12.10 -37.01
CA THR A 30 -45.15 13.26 -37.78
C THR A 30 -46.06 14.42 -38.25
N ALA A 31 -45.67 15.68 -37.99
CA ALA A 31 -44.95 16.56 -38.95
C ALA A 31 -45.09 18.09 -38.69
N LEU A 32 -44.15 18.88 -39.26
CA LEU A 32 -44.12 20.36 -39.43
C LEU A 32 -43.96 21.27 -38.18
N ALA A 33 -43.42 22.51 -38.27
CA ALA A 33 -42.38 23.14 -39.11
C ALA A 33 -42.27 24.65 -38.76
N ALA A 34 -41.19 25.30 -39.24
CA ALA A 34 -41.05 26.75 -39.49
C ALA A 34 -40.98 27.73 -38.29
N LEU A 35 -40.37 28.92 -38.42
CA LEU A 35 -39.20 29.41 -39.17
C LEU A 35 -38.94 30.86 -38.73
N SER A 36 -37.68 31.27 -38.47
CA SER A 36 -37.32 32.70 -38.53
C SER A 36 -35.82 32.90 -38.80
N THR A 37 -35.52 32.93 -40.10
CA THR A 37 -34.42 33.66 -40.76
C THR A 37 -34.40 35.15 -40.38
N LEU A 38 -33.43 36.02 -40.68
CA LEU A 38 -32.42 36.13 -41.76
C LEU A 38 -31.36 37.18 -41.27
N THR A 39 -30.09 37.26 -41.68
CA THR A 39 -29.47 37.91 -42.88
C THR A 39 -28.04 38.33 -42.41
N ALA A 40 -26.96 38.53 -43.19
CA ALA A 40 -26.58 38.38 -44.61
C ALA A 40 -25.04 38.14 -44.60
N LEU A 41 -24.43 37.17 -45.29
CA LEU A 41 -24.21 37.05 -46.75
C LEU A 41 -23.17 38.04 -47.34
N THR A 42 -21.94 37.54 -47.56
CA THR A 42 -21.15 37.78 -48.78
C THR A 42 -20.16 36.65 -49.04
N ALA A 43 -20.25 36.03 -50.21
CA ALA A 43 -19.17 35.27 -50.85
C ALA A 43 -18.32 36.25 -51.70
N LEU A 44 -17.29 35.93 -52.48
CA LEU A 44 -16.74 34.67 -53.02
C LEU A 44 -15.36 35.00 -53.62
N THR A 45 -14.32 34.17 -53.47
CA THR A 45 -13.32 33.88 -54.53
C THR A 45 -12.36 32.78 -54.07
N ALA A 46 -12.17 31.76 -54.91
CA ALA A 46 -11.11 30.78 -54.75
C ALA A 46 -9.97 31.08 -55.73
N LEU A 47 -8.72 30.91 -55.30
CA LEU A 47 -7.56 30.71 -56.16
C LEU A 47 -6.50 29.89 -55.41
N THR A 48 -5.89 28.95 -56.12
CA THR A 48 -5.08 27.84 -55.59
C THR A 48 -3.64 28.23 -55.25
N ALA A 49 -3.14 27.80 -54.09
CA ALA A 49 -1.72 27.58 -53.84
C ALA A 49 -1.53 26.45 -52.81
N CYS A 50 -0.45 25.69 -52.93
CA CYS A 50 -0.12 24.57 -52.04
C CYS A 50 0.51 25.04 -50.73
N GLY A 51 0.34 24.25 -49.66
CA GLY A 51 1.04 24.43 -48.38
C GLY A 51 0.14 24.02 -47.23
N ALA A 52 0.60 23.09 -46.38
CA ALA A 52 -0.13 22.64 -45.21
C ALA A 52 0.32 23.44 -43.97
N GLU A 53 -0.64 23.97 -43.22
CA GLU A 53 -0.52 24.43 -41.83
C GLU A 53 -1.95 24.72 -41.35
N GLU A 54 -2.55 23.84 -40.54
CA GLU A 54 -3.74 24.22 -39.76
C GLU A 54 -3.26 24.85 -38.45
N GLU A 55 -3.43 26.17 -38.35
CA GLU A 55 -3.18 26.90 -37.13
C GLU A 55 -4.17 26.50 -36.02
N GLY A 56 -3.62 26.19 -34.85
CA GLY A 56 -4.16 26.70 -33.60
C GLY A 56 -5.62 26.38 -33.26
N ALA A 57 -5.89 25.14 -32.85
CA ALA A 57 -6.84 24.96 -31.77
C ALA A 57 -6.44 25.88 -30.60
N PRO A 58 -7.39 26.55 -29.91
CA PRO A 58 -7.04 27.45 -28.82
C PRO A 58 -6.35 26.64 -27.73
N ARG A 59 -5.06 26.90 -27.51
CA ARG A 59 -4.38 26.46 -26.29
C ARG A 59 -5.10 27.18 -25.14
N LEU A 60 -6.03 26.47 -24.51
CA LEU A 60 -6.25 26.64 -23.09
C LEU A 60 -4.84 26.53 -22.49
N GLY A 61 -4.32 27.64 -21.97
CA GLY A 61 -3.05 27.60 -21.27
C GLY A 61 -3.18 26.53 -20.20
N GLN A 62 -2.24 25.60 -20.15
CA GLN A 62 -2.14 24.72 -18.99
C GLN A 62 -2.22 25.60 -17.74
N PRO A 63 -2.97 25.22 -16.70
CA PRO A 63 -2.79 25.86 -15.42
C PRO A 63 -1.32 25.70 -15.09
N ARG A 64 -0.59 26.82 -15.05
CA ARG A 64 0.68 26.85 -14.35
C ARG A 64 0.29 26.65 -12.90
N PHE A 65 0.53 25.45 -12.40
CA PHE A 65 0.89 25.34 -11.00
C PHE A 65 2.19 26.14 -10.88
N GLU A 66 2.13 27.23 -10.12
CA GLU A 66 3.33 27.90 -9.64
C GLU A 66 4.06 26.90 -8.72
N ALA A 67 5.38 27.07 -8.55
CA ALA A 67 6.23 26.04 -7.96
C ALA A 67 5.71 25.54 -6.61
N LEU A 68 6.01 24.27 -6.28
CA LEU A 68 6.01 23.83 -4.88
C LEU A 68 7.17 24.54 -4.18
N ASP A 69 6.88 25.78 -3.82
CA ASP A 69 7.64 26.67 -2.97
C ASP A 69 7.80 26.00 -1.60
N ARG A 70 9.04 25.77 -1.15
CA ARG A 70 9.40 25.07 0.10
C ARG A 70 8.75 25.69 1.37
N PRO A 71 8.69 24.98 2.52
CA PRO A 71 7.98 25.42 3.73
C PRO A 71 8.26 26.85 4.23
N ASP A 72 9.46 27.38 3.99
CA ASP A 72 9.94 28.72 4.31
C ASP A 72 9.66 29.79 3.24
N THR A 73 9.23 29.37 2.05
CA THR A 73 9.09 30.26 0.89
C THR A 73 7.87 31.16 1.03
N PRO A 74 8.02 32.50 1.01
CA PRO A 74 6.92 33.42 1.34
C PRO A 74 5.74 33.37 0.36
N GLY A 75 4.58 32.96 0.87
CA GLY A 75 3.33 32.91 0.10
C GLY A 75 3.03 31.56 -0.55
N ASN A 76 3.83 30.51 -0.25
CA ASN A 76 3.57 29.16 -0.68
C ASN A 76 2.18 28.66 -0.24
N MET A 77 1.69 27.63 -0.95
CA MET A 77 0.36 27.04 -0.72
C MET A 77 0.43 25.64 -0.10
N LEU A 78 1.60 25.21 0.42
CA LEU A 78 1.78 23.91 1.07
C LEU A 78 0.86 23.76 2.29
N LEU A 79 0.51 22.51 2.62
CA LEU A 79 -0.27 22.17 3.81
C LEU A 79 0.56 22.38 5.08
N PHE A 80 1.78 21.86 5.09
CA PHE A 80 2.76 22.00 6.17
C PHE A 80 3.79 23.06 5.74
N ARG A 81 3.80 24.20 6.43
CA ARG A 81 4.68 25.34 6.16
C ARG A 81 4.83 26.24 7.38
N PHE A 82 5.81 27.14 7.35
CA PHE A 82 5.87 28.25 8.29
C PHE A 82 4.76 29.28 8.02
N ASP A 83 4.33 29.95 9.08
CA ASP A 83 3.28 30.97 8.99
C ASP A 83 3.87 32.27 8.42
N PRO A 84 3.12 33.10 7.65
CA PRO A 84 3.65 34.31 7.01
C PRO A 84 4.18 35.42 7.96
N GLY A 85 4.07 35.22 9.28
CA GLY A 85 4.61 36.10 10.31
C GLY A 85 5.73 35.48 11.14
N ASP A 86 6.09 34.23 10.88
CA ASP A 86 7.14 33.50 11.60
C ASP A 86 8.53 34.08 11.29
N VAL A 87 9.44 33.95 12.26
CA VAL A 87 10.87 34.21 12.07
C VAL A 87 11.55 32.85 12.02
N VAL A 88 11.88 32.41 10.82
CA VAL A 88 12.63 31.17 10.59
C VAL A 88 14.09 31.40 10.90
N GLU A 89 14.62 30.58 11.81
CA GLU A 89 16.05 30.45 12.11
C GLU A 89 16.57 29.15 11.52
N THR A 90 17.88 29.10 11.24
CA THR A 90 18.52 27.90 10.70
C THR A 90 19.72 27.48 11.53
N HIS A 91 19.95 26.17 11.65
CA HIS A 91 21.06 25.58 12.38
C HIS A 91 21.78 24.52 11.54
N ALA A 92 23.12 24.52 11.63
CA ALA A 92 23.95 23.52 10.98
C ALA A 92 24.03 22.25 11.82
N SER A 93 23.66 21.13 11.22
CA SER A 93 23.93 19.79 11.80
C SER A 93 25.44 19.61 12.14
N PRO A 94 25.80 18.88 13.21
CA PRO A 94 27.19 18.77 13.67
C PRO A 94 28.17 18.13 12.67
N GLY A 95 27.70 17.19 11.84
CA GLY A 95 28.42 16.58 10.73
C GLY A 95 28.46 17.46 9.48
N GLY A 96 27.54 18.42 9.37
CA GLY A 96 27.55 19.49 8.37
C GLY A 96 26.84 19.14 7.07
N SER A 97 26.11 18.02 7.00
CA SER A 97 25.36 17.61 5.80
C SER A 97 23.96 18.22 5.70
N PHE A 98 23.39 18.65 6.82
CA PHE A 98 22.03 19.16 6.94
C PHE A 98 21.93 20.60 7.45
N LEU A 99 20.85 21.27 7.06
CA LEU A 99 20.40 22.57 7.54
C LEU A 99 19.00 22.44 8.16
N VAL A 100 18.88 22.61 9.48
CA VAL A 100 17.61 22.49 10.19
C VAL A 100 16.95 23.87 10.27
N HIS A 101 15.73 24.01 9.76
CA HIS A 101 14.92 25.23 9.81
C HIS A 101 13.86 25.13 10.90
N PHE A 102 13.72 26.17 11.72
CA PHE A 102 12.82 26.16 12.87
C PHE A 102 12.34 27.56 13.26
N THR A 103 11.33 27.66 14.11
CA THR A 103 10.92 28.92 14.77
C THR A 103 10.94 28.78 16.28
N ARG A 104 10.98 29.90 17.00
CA ARG A 104 10.91 29.95 18.49
C ARG A 104 9.57 30.46 19.03
N ASP A 105 8.74 30.98 18.15
CA ASP A 105 7.45 31.61 18.40
C ASP A 105 6.46 31.15 17.31
N GLY A 106 5.16 31.31 17.58
CA GLY A 106 4.09 30.86 16.67
C GLY A 106 3.66 29.41 16.92
N ASP A 107 2.81 28.89 16.04
CA ASP A 107 2.31 27.51 16.16
C ASP A 107 3.36 26.47 15.74
N ASN A 108 4.39 26.87 14.97
CA ASN A 108 5.53 26.04 14.54
C ASN A 108 6.72 26.02 15.53
N ALA A 109 6.58 26.64 16.70
CA ALA A 109 7.69 26.83 17.64
C ALA A 109 8.23 25.49 18.17
N VAL A 110 9.55 25.26 18.06
CA VAL A 110 10.21 24.08 18.64
C VAL A 110 10.34 24.19 20.18
N PRO A 111 10.56 23.09 20.92
CA PRO A 111 10.79 23.12 22.36
C PRO A 111 11.93 24.07 22.76
N ALA A 112 11.61 25.15 23.48
CA ALA A 112 12.54 26.22 23.83
C ALA A 112 13.59 25.89 24.92
N ALA A 113 13.90 24.61 25.12
CA ALA A 113 14.97 24.18 26.01
C ALA A 113 16.32 24.39 25.33
N ASP A 114 17.24 25.04 26.04
CA ASP A 114 18.65 25.23 25.69
C ASP A 114 19.40 25.03 27.02
N VAL A 115 19.77 23.79 27.31
CA VAL A 115 20.41 23.40 28.57
C VAL A 115 21.91 23.71 28.55
N ASN A 116 22.51 23.72 27.36
CA ASN A 116 23.94 23.92 27.16
C ASN A 116 24.32 25.42 27.21
N GLY A 117 23.41 26.31 26.81
CA GLY A 117 23.53 27.78 26.84
C GLY A 117 24.19 28.41 25.61
N ASP A 118 24.27 27.72 24.47
CA ASP A 118 24.89 28.21 23.23
C ASP A 118 23.95 29.04 22.34
N GLY A 119 22.65 29.01 22.62
CA GLY A 119 21.61 29.77 21.92
C GLY A 119 20.77 28.94 20.93
N VAL A 120 21.07 27.66 20.72
CA VAL A 120 20.29 26.75 19.88
C VAL A 120 19.38 25.89 20.78
N PRO A 121 18.12 25.61 20.39
CA PRO A 121 17.29 24.69 21.18
C PRO A 121 17.84 23.25 21.13
N ASP A 122 17.90 22.56 22.27
CA ASP A 122 18.45 21.20 22.40
C ASP A 122 17.78 20.22 21.40
N PHE A 123 16.50 20.42 21.08
CA PHE A 123 15.76 19.61 20.10
C PHE A 123 16.24 19.81 18.64
N VAL A 124 16.68 21.02 18.28
CA VAL A 124 17.22 21.33 16.95
C VAL A 124 18.60 20.70 16.78
N GLU A 125 19.42 20.69 17.85
CA GLU A 125 20.67 19.92 17.89
C GLU A 125 20.40 18.41 17.77
N GLU A 126 19.41 17.88 18.49
CA GLU A 126 19.01 16.47 18.45
C GLU A 126 18.60 16.03 17.04
N VAL A 127 17.73 16.81 16.37
CA VAL A 127 17.34 16.57 14.97
C VAL A 127 18.57 16.52 14.07
N GLY A 128 19.39 17.57 14.06
CA GLY A 128 20.57 17.64 13.18
C GLY A 128 21.55 16.48 13.39
N ALA A 129 21.79 16.08 14.64
CA ALA A 129 22.68 14.98 14.98
C ALA A 129 22.13 13.60 14.56
N VAL A 130 20.81 13.37 14.67
CA VAL A 130 20.17 12.12 14.25
C VAL A 130 20.21 11.98 12.72
N TYR A 131 19.95 13.05 11.96
CA TYR A 131 20.06 13.02 10.50
C TYR A 131 21.49 12.72 10.01
N ASP A 132 22.52 13.29 10.65
CA ASP A 132 23.93 12.94 10.37
C ASP A 132 24.24 11.45 10.66
N GLU A 133 23.67 10.90 11.74
CA GLU A 133 23.82 9.47 12.11
C GLU A 133 23.20 8.57 11.03
N VAL A 134 21.96 8.86 10.62
CA VAL A 134 21.24 8.11 9.58
C VAL A 134 21.96 8.19 8.22
N LEU A 135 22.41 9.38 7.80
CA LEU A 135 23.18 9.53 6.56
C LEU A 135 24.49 8.73 6.58
N THR A 136 25.18 8.74 7.72
CA THR A 136 26.41 7.96 7.93
C THR A 136 26.12 6.46 7.84
N PHE A 137 25.00 6.00 8.39
CA PHE A 137 24.58 4.61 8.33
C PHE A 137 24.23 4.18 6.89
N TYR A 138 23.37 4.93 6.18
CA TYR A 138 22.94 4.57 4.82
C TYR A 138 24.09 4.59 3.81
N THR A 139 24.97 5.58 3.86
CA THR A 139 26.08 5.69 2.90
C THR A 139 27.32 4.88 3.31
N GLY A 140 27.55 4.70 4.62
CA GLY A 140 28.75 4.04 5.15
C GLY A 140 28.58 2.55 5.44
N GLU A 141 27.43 2.14 6.02
CA GLU A 141 27.20 0.75 6.45
C GLU A 141 26.39 -0.04 5.41
N LEU A 142 25.26 0.52 4.92
CA LEU A 142 24.47 -0.12 3.85
C LEU A 142 25.03 0.14 2.43
N GLY A 143 25.80 1.23 2.27
CA GLY A 143 26.50 1.59 1.04
C GLY A 143 25.63 2.21 -0.04
N PHE A 144 24.46 2.76 0.30
CA PHE A 144 23.61 3.49 -0.64
C PHE A 144 24.25 4.79 -1.13
N ARG A 145 23.71 5.36 -2.21
CA ARG A 145 24.00 6.73 -2.61
C ARG A 145 23.58 7.70 -1.50
N ALA A 146 24.30 8.81 -1.37
CA ALA A 146 23.75 9.98 -0.69
C ALA A 146 22.60 10.56 -1.54
N PRO A 147 21.65 11.31 -0.95
CA PRO A 147 20.63 12.04 -1.71
C PRO A 147 21.21 12.90 -2.82
N ALA A 148 20.42 13.15 -3.86
CA ALA A 148 20.77 14.13 -4.88
C ALA A 148 20.90 15.53 -4.25
N SER A 149 21.92 16.28 -4.65
CA SER A 149 22.15 17.64 -4.14
C SER A 149 21.20 18.63 -4.80
N ASP A 150 20.59 19.49 -3.99
CA ASP A 150 19.72 20.59 -4.37
C ASP A 150 20.48 21.90 -4.65
N ALA A 151 21.82 21.90 -4.65
CA ALA A 151 22.63 23.11 -4.84
C ALA A 151 22.46 23.80 -6.21
N GLU A 152 21.84 23.13 -7.20
CA GLU A 152 21.44 23.70 -8.49
C GLU A 152 19.95 24.10 -8.55
N VAL A 153 19.16 23.79 -7.52
CA VAL A 153 17.74 24.19 -7.38
C VAL A 153 17.65 25.68 -7.03
N ALA A 154 16.69 26.40 -7.63
CA ALA A 154 16.59 27.85 -7.48
C ALA A 154 16.14 28.32 -6.08
N ILE A 155 15.48 27.45 -5.32
CA ILE A 155 15.01 27.64 -3.95
C ILE A 155 15.50 26.43 -3.16
N ASN A 156 16.66 26.54 -2.51
CA ASN A 156 17.41 25.43 -1.92
C ASN A 156 17.70 25.66 -0.42
N GLY A 157 16.77 26.25 0.33
CA GLY A 157 16.90 26.52 1.78
C GLY A 157 17.97 27.53 2.21
N GLY A 158 18.96 27.83 1.36
CA GLY A 158 19.92 28.91 1.53
C GLY A 158 21.38 28.55 1.23
N ASP A 159 21.76 27.26 1.26
CA ASP A 159 23.08 26.77 0.86
C ASP A 159 23.04 25.31 0.35
N ASP A 160 24.17 24.60 0.29
CA ASP A 160 24.32 23.30 -0.38
C ASP A 160 24.08 22.08 0.52
N ARG A 161 23.43 22.28 1.66
CA ARG A 161 23.13 21.25 2.67
C ARG A 161 21.67 20.87 2.63
N PHE A 162 21.39 19.59 2.86
CA PHE A 162 20.04 19.05 2.79
C PHE A 162 19.14 19.66 3.87
N ASP A 163 18.01 20.23 3.48
CA ASP A 163 17.13 20.96 4.40
C ASP A 163 16.14 20.07 5.15
N VAL A 164 16.00 20.34 6.46
CA VAL A 164 15.02 19.72 7.35
C VAL A 164 14.15 20.82 7.98
N TYR A 165 12.89 20.91 7.57
CA TYR A 165 11.93 21.91 7.99
C TYR A 165 11.07 21.42 9.16
N LEU A 166 11.25 22.02 10.35
CA LEU A 166 10.48 21.69 11.56
C LEU A 166 9.19 22.52 11.61
N VAL A 167 8.05 21.88 11.35
CA VAL A 167 6.73 22.50 11.14
C VAL A 167 5.67 21.75 11.96
N ASN A 168 4.60 22.42 12.36
CA ASN A 168 3.48 21.80 13.08
C ASN A 168 2.49 21.13 12.12
N PHE A 169 2.38 19.80 12.17
CA PHE A 169 1.45 18.98 11.41
C PHE A 169 0.07 18.87 12.08
N GLY A 170 -0.11 19.40 13.29
CA GLY A 170 -1.40 19.49 13.98
C GLY A 170 -2.03 18.12 14.33
N GLY A 171 -1.23 17.06 14.35
CA GLY A 171 -1.67 15.68 14.59
C GLY A 171 -2.23 14.96 13.36
N THR A 172 -2.00 15.44 12.12
CA THR A 172 -2.46 14.73 10.90
C THR A 172 -1.40 13.83 10.24
N GLY A 173 -0.12 14.12 10.44
CA GLY A 173 1.06 13.32 10.05
C GLY A 173 2.24 13.75 10.93
N ASP A 174 3.41 13.13 10.80
CA ASP A 174 4.64 13.50 11.53
C ASP A 174 5.88 13.74 10.66
N GLY A 175 5.83 13.37 9.38
CA GLY A 175 6.88 13.67 8.41
C GLY A 175 6.42 13.64 6.95
N SER A 176 7.28 14.14 6.07
CA SER A 176 7.19 13.99 4.62
C SER A 176 8.51 14.40 3.97
N PHE A 177 9.10 13.52 3.17
CA PHE A 177 10.02 13.92 2.11
C PHE A 177 9.25 14.60 0.96
N GLN A 178 9.77 15.71 0.45
CA GLN A 178 9.17 16.49 -0.65
C GLN A 178 10.19 16.72 -1.77
N LEU A 179 9.87 16.23 -2.96
CA LEU A 179 10.64 16.47 -4.18
C LEU A 179 10.58 17.96 -4.59
N ASP A 180 11.72 18.52 -4.98
CA ASP A 180 11.76 19.85 -5.57
C ASP A 180 11.25 19.81 -7.03
N PRO A 181 10.32 20.69 -7.45
CA PRO A 181 9.76 20.69 -8.81
C PRO A 181 10.78 20.80 -9.95
N ASP A 182 11.88 21.51 -9.69
CA ASP A 182 13.00 21.70 -10.62
C ASP A 182 14.25 20.90 -10.17
N GLY A 183 14.11 19.96 -9.22
CA GLY A 183 15.21 19.18 -8.62
C GLY A 183 15.57 17.88 -9.34
N CYS A 184 14.82 17.48 -10.36
CA CYS A 184 15.12 16.27 -11.14
C CYS A 184 16.20 16.50 -12.20
N SER A 185 17.14 15.55 -12.28
CA SER A 185 18.32 15.63 -13.16
C SER A 185 17.94 15.58 -14.63
N ALA A 186 18.32 16.61 -15.39
CA ALA A 186 18.12 16.65 -16.84
C ALA A 186 18.91 15.56 -17.60
N ALA A 187 19.85 14.87 -16.96
CA ALA A 187 20.59 13.75 -17.52
C ALA A 187 20.02 12.37 -17.12
N MET A 188 19.35 12.30 -15.96
CA MET A 188 18.80 11.09 -15.33
C MET A 188 17.43 11.45 -14.73
N PRO A 189 16.34 11.47 -15.52
CA PRO A 189 15.06 12.05 -15.09
C PRO A 189 14.45 11.49 -13.81
N GLY A 190 14.69 10.22 -13.46
CA GLY A 190 14.29 9.64 -12.18
C GLY A 190 15.13 10.06 -10.96
N GLU A 191 16.34 10.62 -11.16
CA GLU A 191 17.22 11.09 -10.08
C GLU A 191 16.83 12.51 -9.67
N CYS A 192 16.28 12.70 -8.48
CA CYS A 192 15.69 13.96 -8.03
C CYS A 192 16.15 14.40 -6.63
N ALA A 193 16.40 15.70 -6.48
CA ALA A 193 16.58 16.36 -5.19
C ALA A 193 15.25 16.73 -4.53
N GLY A 194 15.31 17.03 -3.24
CA GLY A 194 14.16 17.40 -2.41
C GLY A 194 14.59 17.84 -1.02
N SER A 195 13.61 18.04 -0.14
CA SER A 195 13.82 18.45 1.25
C SER A 195 12.91 17.67 2.20
N MET A 196 13.24 17.70 3.49
CA MET A 196 12.47 17.05 4.55
C MET A 196 11.57 18.04 5.26
N VAL A 197 10.33 17.63 5.57
CA VAL A 197 9.45 18.32 6.51
C VAL A 197 9.10 17.36 7.64
N GLN A 198 9.23 17.81 8.89
CA GLN A 198 9.04 16.98 10.09
C GLN A 198 8.30 17.77 11.17
N GLU A 199 7.53 17.06 12.01
CA GLU A 199 6.87 17.63 13.18
C GLU A 199 7.84 18.38 14.12
N ASN A 200 7.42 19.56 14.60
CA ASN A 200 8.26 20.51 15.33
C ASN A 200 8.44 20.21 16.83
N ASP A 201 7.58 19.43 17.47
CA ASP A 201 7.72 19.08 18.90
C ASP A 201 7.22 17.69 19.34
N PHE A 202 6.50 16.96 18.48
CA PHE A 202 5.86 15.65 18.73
C PHE A 202 4.88 15.62 19.92
N VAL A 203 4.39 16.76 20.39
CA VAL A 203 3.49 16.85 21.55
C VAL A 203 2.12 16.29 21.21
N GLY A 204 1.80 15.14 21.82
CA GLY A 204 0.51 14.45 21.64
C GLY A 204 0.54 13.29 20.64
N TYR A 205 1.67 13.06 19.97
CA TYR A 205 1.86 11.95 19.03
C TYR A 205 1.98 10.59 19.73
N GLY A 206 2.50 10.57 20.97
CA GLY A 206 2.58 9.37 21.80
C GLY A 206 3.92 8.63 21.73
N TYR A 207 4.91 9.18 21.03
CA TYR A 207 6.27 8.68 21.04
C TYR A 207 6.86 8.64 22.48
N PRO A 208 7.69 7.63 22.83
CA PRO A 208 8.32 7.54 24.15
C PRO A 208 9.24 8.71 24.52
N SER A 209 9.85 9.34 23.51
CA SER A 209 10.67 10.54 23.61
C SER A 209 10.82 11.19 22.24
N THR A 210 11.29 12.45 22.20
CA THR A 210 11.69 13.13 20.96
C THR A 210 12.77 12.36 20.22
N LEU A 211 13.78 11.83 20.92
CA LEU A 211 14.84 11.02 20.32
C LEU A 211 14.31 9.78 19.58
N VAL A 212 13.31 9.08 20.14
CA VAL A 212 12.70 7.93 19.46
C VAL A 212 11.92 8.38 18.23
N ALA A 213 11.16 9.48 18.32
CA ALA A 213 10.44 10.04 17.18
C ALA A 213 11.40 10.48 16.06
N ASN A 214 12.43 11.27 16.41
CA ASN A 214 13.49 11.72 15.51
C ASN A 214 14.20 10.54 14.84
N ARG A 215 14.50 9.45 15.57
CA ARG A 215 15.14 8.26 14.97
C ARG A 215 14.25 7.56 13.95
N ILE A 216 12.97 7.33 14.26
CA ILE A 216 12.00 6.72 13.33
C ILE A 216 11.80 7.60 12.09
N LEU A 217 11.52 8.89 12.28
CA LEU A 217 11.22 9.80 11.18
C LEU A 217 12.44 10.07 10.32
N ALA A 218 13.62 10.28 10.92
CA ALA A 218 14.84 10.46 10.15
C ALA A 218 15.25 9.18 9.42
N SER A 219 15.04 7.97 9.97
CA SER A 219 15.32 6.75 9.20
C SER A 219 14.31 6.54 8.07
N HIS A 220 13.00 6.59 8.36
CA HIS A 220 11.97 6.35 7.34
C HIS A 220 12.01 7.41 6.23
N GLU A 221 11.80 8.67 6.58
CA GLU A 221 11.56 9.71 5.58
C GLU A 221 12.81 10.11 4.81
N PHE A 222 13.97 10.18 5.47
CA PHE A 222 15.22 10.47 4.77
C PHE A 222 15.62 9.35 3.82
N PHE A 223 15.14 8.12 4.05
CA PHE A 223 15.36 7.05 3.09
C PHE A 223 14.65 7.34 1.75
N HIS A 224 13.53 8.08 1.71
CA HIS A 224 12.96 8.54 0.45
C HIS A 224 13.89 9.50 -0.32
N ALA A 225 14.66 10.35 0.38
CA ALA A 225 15.69 11.17 -0.25
C ALA A 225 16.85 10.32 -0.82
N VAL A 226 17.17 9.19 -0.18
CA VAL A 226 18.11 8.18 -0.71
C VAL A 226 17.52 7.45 -1.92
N GLN A 227 16.25 7.05 -1.89
CA GLN A 227 15.53 6.43 -3.01
C GLN A 227 15.48 7.34 -4.25
N ALA A 228 15.21 8.63 -4.05
CA ALA A 228 15.20 9.64 -5.10
C ALA A 228 16.58 9.87 -5.76
N ALA A 229 17.68 9.46 -5.12
CA ALA A 229 19.01 9.42 -5.75
C ALA A 229 19.21 8.19 -6.67
N TYR A 230 18.24 7.29 -6.77
CA TYR A 230 18.20 6.16 -7.72
C TYR A 230 17.09 6.33 -8.75
N ASP A 231 15.85 6.41 -8.28
CA ASP A 231 14.65 6.65 -9.08
C ASP A 231 13.45 7.02 -8.16
N ALA A 232 12.90 8.21 -8.31
CA ALA A 232 11.71 8.67 -7.59
C ALA A 232 10.36 8.09 -8.11
N GLY A 233 10.35 7.45 -9.29
CA GLY A 233 9.13 7.04 -10.02
C GLY A 233 8.56 5.65 -9.72
N GLN A 234 9.17 4.87 -8.82
CA GLN A 234 8.89 3.43 -8.68
C GLN A 234 7.61 3.05 -7.92
N GLY A 235 6.95 4.00 -7.26
CA GLY A 235 5.63 3.83 -6.63
C GLY A 235 5.66 3.38 -5.16
N SER A 236 4.54 3.60 -4.46
CA SER A 236 4.45 3.53 -2.99
C SER A 236 4.88 2.20 -2.38
N VAL A 237 4.66 1.06 -3.04
CA VAL A 237 5.03 -0.27 -2.51
C VAL A 237 6.51 -0.35 -2.17
N ILE A 238 7.40 -0.07 -3.13
CA ILE A 238 8.84 -0.15 -2.88
C ILE A 238 9.33 1.06 -2.09
N ASN A 239 8.73 2.23 -2.28
CA ASN A 239 9.09 3.44 -1.55
C ASN A 239 8.81 3.29 -0.04
N GLU A 240 7.58 3.05 0.38
CA GLU A 240 7.22 2.86 1.80
C GLU A 240 7.80 1.56 2.36
N GLY A 241 7.71 0.46 1.61
CA GLY A 241 8.19 -0.84 2.06
C GLY A 241 9.69 -0.85 2.33
N THR A 242 10.50 -0.18 1.49
CA THR A 242 11.94 -0.06 1.79
C THR A 242 12.26 1.05 2.80
N ALA A 243 11.42 2.07 3.00
CA ALA A 243 11.61 3.05 4.07
C ALA A 243 11.40 2.43 5.47
N VAL A 244 10.33 1.66 5.69
CA VAL A 244 10.11 0.90 6.94
C VAL A 244 11.21 -0.15 7.17
N TRP A 245 11.66 -0.84 6.12
CA TRP A 245 12.81 -1.74 6.19
C TRP A 245 14.10 -1.01 6.61
N ALA A 246 14.32 0.22 6.13
CA ALA A 246 15.49 1.01 6.46
C ALA A 246 15.49 1.48 7.93
N THR A 247 14.32 1.70 8.53
CA THR A 247 14.14 1.92 9.98
C THR A 247 14.56 0.69 10.80
N GLU A 248 14.13 -0.52 10.40
CA GLU A 248 14.58 -1.78 11.04
C GLU A 248 16.10 -1.96 10.92
N GLN A 249 16.70 -1.64 9.77
CA GLN A 249 18.16 -1.79 9.62
C GLN A 249 18.93 -0.79 10.50
N PHE A 250 18.44 0.45 10.61
CA PHE A 250 19.10 1.52 11.37
C PHE A 250 19.05 1.27 12.87
N ASP A 251 17.91 0.85 13.41
CA ASP A 251 17.75 0.60 14.84
C ASP A 251 16.67 -0.46 15.12
N PRO A 252 17.05 -1.76 15.18
CA PRO A 252 16.14 -2.86 15.54
C PRO A 252 15.56 -2.82 16.97
N SER A 253 15.76 -1.73 17.72
CA SER A 253 15.04 -1.47 18.97
C SER A 253 13.79 -0.60 18.79
N LEU A 254 13.59 -0.04 17.59
CA LEU A 254 12.38 0.64 17.16
C LEU A 254 11.37 -0.40 16.69
N SER A 255 10.25 -0.58 17.41
CA SER A 255 9.19 -1.54 17.05
C SER A 255 8.28 -1.05 15.91
N ASP A 256 8.85 -0.34 14.95
CA ASP A 256 8.14 0.29 13.84
C ASP A 256 7.79 -0.73 12.77
N PHE A 257 8.80 -1.53 12.39
CA PHE A 257 8.69 -2.64 11.46
C PHE A 257 7.60 -3.63 11.86
N GLU A 258 7.61 -4.17 13.09
CA GLU A 258 6.56 -5.11 13.53
C GLU A 258 5.16 -4.50 13.56
N ALA A 259 5.03 -3.19 13.74
CA ALA A 259 3.73 -2.52 13.73
C ALA A 259 3.14 -2.35 12.32
N PHE A 260 3.97 -2.39 11.27
CA PHE A 260 3.54 -2.21 9.88
C PHE A 260 3.40 -3.51 9.08
N ILE A 261 4.20 -4.56 9.35
CA ILE A 261 4.20 -5.81 8.56
C ILE A 261 2.85 -6.56 8.53
N ASP A 262 1.97 -6.34 9.53
CA ASP A 262 0.60 -6.87 9.52
C ASP A 262 -0.20 -6.42 8.28
N GLY A 263 0.11 -5.24 7.72
CA GLY A 263 -0.51 -4.72 6.49
C GLY A 263 -0.29 -5.62 5.28
N TYR A 264 0.85 -6.31 5.18
CA TYR A 264 1.09 -7.36 4.19
C TYR A 264 0.56 -8.72 4.65
N LEU A 265 0.85 -9.12 5.89
CA LEU A 265 0.49 -10.44 6.44
C LEU A 265 -1.03 -10.68 6.47
N THR A 266 -1.85 -9.61 6.55
CA THR A 266 -3.31 -9.71 6.44
C THR A 266 -3.85 -9.69 5.01
N ASN A 267 -3.04 -9.31 4.02
CA ASN A 267 -3.42 -9.20 2.61
C ASN A 267 -2.46 -9.95 1.65
N PRO A 268 -1.97 -11.17 1.98
CA PRO A 268 -0.92 -11.84 1.19
C PRO A 268 -1.42 -12.32 -0.18
N ASP A 269 -2.74 -12.30 -0.40
CA ASP A 269 -3.43 -12.71 -1.61
C ASP A 269 -3.39 -11.63 -2.72
N ARG A 270 -2.99 -10.40 -2.38
CA ARG A 270 -2.80 -9.27 -3.30
C ARG A 270 -1.45 -9.34 -4.00
N SER A 271 -1.37 -8.82 -5.22
CA SER A 271 -0.10 -8.66 -5.94
C SER A 271 0.84 -7.76 -5.17
N LEU A 272 2.08 -8.24 -4.98
CA LEU A 272 3.11 -7.60 -4.18
C LEU A 272 3.31 -6.11 -4.55
N ASP A 273 3.26 -5.78 -5.84
CA ASP A 273 3.47 -4.44 -6.44
C ASP A 273 2.22 -3.57 -6.57
N VAL A 274 1.06 -4.01 -6.09
CA VAL A 274 -0.20 -3.26 -6.26
C VAL A 274 -0.64 -2.62 -4.93
N PRO A 275 -0.57 -1.29 -4.77
CA PRO A 275 -0.96 -0.60 -3.52
C PRO A 275 -2.44 -0.77 -3.17
N LEU A 276 -2.83 -0.58 -1.90
CA LEU A 276 -4.25 -0.50 -1.54
C LEU A 276 -4.87 0.83 -2.01
N PRO A 277 -6.09 0.82 -2.58
CA PRO A 277 -6.76 2.04 -2.97
C PRO A 277 -7.34 2.76 -1.74
N GLY A 278 -6.85 3.96 -1.45
CA GLY A 278 -7.35 4.79 -0.36
C GLY A 278 -6.41 5.93 -0.01
N PRO A 279 -6.74 6.73 1.03
CA PRO A 279 -5.86 7.77 1.57
C PRO A 279 -4.81 7.21 2.56
N VAL A 280 -4.81 5.91 2.83
CA VAL A 280 -3.83 5.22 3.67
C VAL A 280 -3.60 3.85 3.05
N ASP A 281 -2.35 3.47 2.85
CA ASP A 281 -1.94 2.23 2.18
C ASP A 281 -1.07 1.36 3.10
N PRO A 282 -1.64 0.74 4.14
CA PRO A 282 -0.87 -0.07 5.09
C PRO A 282 -0.21 -1.30 4.43
N PHE A 283 -0.67 -1.69 3.24
CA PHE A 283 -0.06 -2.78 2.49
C PHE A 283 1.34 -2.41 2.01
N SER A 284 1.54 -1.20 1.48
CA SER A 284 2.86 -0.74 1.03
C SER A 284 3.89 -0.70 2.15
N TYR A 285 3.57 -0.08 3.30
CA TYR A 285 4.40 -0.16 4.52
C TYR A 285 4.67 -1.61 4.91
N GLY A 286 3.64 -2.45 4.94
CA GLY A 286 3.77 -3.86 5.31
C GLY A 286 4.65 -4.70 4.38
N THR A 287 4.86 -4.28 3.13
CA THR A 287 5.77 -4.97 2.20
C THR A 287 7.25 -4.89 2.62
N ALA A 288 7.59 -4.11 3.65
CA ALA A 288 8.88 -4.16 4.35
C ALA A 288 9.31 -5.59 4.70
N LEU A 289 8.35 -6.47 5.03
CA LEU A 289 8.61 -7.89 5.29
C LEU A 289 9.28 -8.61 4.09
N TYR A 290 8.93 -8.24 2.86
CA TYR A 290 9.53 -8.79 1.65
C TYR A 290 10.98 -8.31 1.46
N PHE A 291 11.25 -7.04 1.75
CA PHE A 291 12.61 -6.48 1.66
C PHE A 291 13.52 -7.03 2.76
N GLN A 292 12.99 -7.22 3.98
CA GLN A 292 13.66 -7.95 5.05
C GLN A 292 13.94 -9.41 4.66
N PHE A 293 12.98 -10.11 4.05
CA PHE A 293 13.19 -11.44 3.48
C PHE A 293 14.35 -11.46 2.48
N LEU A 294 14.43 -10.49 1.56
CA LEU A 294 15.49 -10.44 0.56
C LEU A 294 16.88 -10.32 1.21
N GLU A 295 17.05 -9.42 2.18
CA GLU A 295 18.31 -9.27 2.92
C GLU A 295 18.66 -10.52 3.76
N GLU A 296 17.73 -11.04 4.56
CA GLU A 296 18.00 -12.23 5.38
C GLU A 296 18.30 -13.47 4.54
N ARG A 297 17.63 -13.61 3.38
CA ARG A 297 17.74 -14.81 2.55
C ARG A 297 18.94 -14.78 1.60
N PHE A 298 19.29 -13.62 1.03
CA PHE A 298 20.30 -13.48 -0.02
C PHE A 298 21.52 -12.68 0.40
N GLY A 299 21.44 -11.94 1.51
CA GLY A 299 22.56 -11.31 2.19
C GLY A 299 22.66 -9.80 1.97
N ALA A 300 23.42 -9.17 2.87
CA ALA A 300 23.62 -7.73 3.01
C ALA A 300 23.80 -6.98 1.67
N GLY A 301 22.89 -6.05 1.39
CA GLY A 301 22.92 -5.17 0.22
C GLY A 301 22.11 -5.70 -0.97
N THR A 302 21.25 -6.70 -0.76
CA THR A 302 20.31 -7.19 -1.80
C THR A 302 19.29 -6.11 -2.16
N VAL A 303 18.73 -5.39 -1.18
CA VAL A 303 17.79 -4.27 -1.40
C VAL A 303 18.48 -3.09 -2.08
N ARG A 304 19.72 -2.78 -1.72
CA ARG A 304 20.52 -1.79 -2.48
C ARG A 304 20.75 -2.25 -3.92
N GLY A 305 21.05 -3.53 -4.14
CA GLY A 305 21.20 -4.11 -5.47
C GLY A 305 19.91 -4.08 -6.31
N LEU A 306 18.74 -4.01 -5.68
CA LEU A 306 17.46 -3.77 -6.34
C LEU A 306 17.31 -2.31 -6.78
N TRP A 307 17.57 -1.35 -5.88
CA TRP A 307 17.58 0.09 -6.20
C TRP A 307 18.62 0.46 -7.27
N GLU A 308 19.79 -0.19 -7.30
CA GLU A 308 20.77 -0.04 -8.38
C GLU A 308 20.26 -0.49 -9.76
N ARG A 309 19.19 -1.29 -9.81
CA ARG A 309 18.55 -1.79 -11.04
C ARG A 309 17.32 -1.00 -11.47
N THR A 310 16.74 -0.16 -10.61
CA THR A 310 15.61 0.74 -10.96
C THR A 310 16.07 2.04 -11.63
N VAL A 311 17.36 2.37 -11.56
CA VAL A 311 17.93 3.58 -12.20
C VAL A 311 17.68 3.59 -13.70
N ASP A 312 17.24 4.72 -14.25
CA ASP A 312 17.07 4.95 -15.69
C ASP A 312 18.29 4.48 -16.50
N GLY A 313 18.06 3.72 -17.57
CA GLY A 313 19.12 3.17 -18.42
C GLY A 313 19.90 1.97 -17.82
N ALA A 314 19.65 1.58 -16.56
CA ALA A 314 20.33 0.45 -15.93
C ALA A 314 20.14 -0.83 -16.74
N PHE A 315 21.24 -1.57 -16.95
CA PHE A 315 21.28 -2.81 -17.73
C PHE A 315 20.71 -2.69 -19.17
N GLY A 316 20.55 -1.47 -19.69
CA GLY A 316 19.98 -1.20 -21.02
C GLY A 316 18.45 -1.11 -21.05
N VAL A 317 17.77 -1.10 -19.90
CA VAL A 317 16.34 -0.82 -19.77
C VAL A 317 16.17 0.69 -19.57
N ALA A 318 15.28 1.34 -20.34
CA ALA A 318 15.17 2.80 -20.31
C ALA A 318 14.62 3.32 -18.97
N ASP A 319 13.54 2.70 -18.50
CA ASP A 319 12.78 2.96 -17.27
C ASP A 319 12.45 1.56 -16.71
N PRO A 320 13.21 1.04 -15.71
CA PRO A 320 13.09 -0.31 -15.19
C PRO A 320 12.18 -0.41 -13.95
N ALA A 321 10.94 -0.85 -14.13
CA ALA A 321 10.03 -1.17 -13.01
C ALA A 321 10.60 -2.25 -12.06
N TRP A 322 10.59 -1.98 -10.76
CA TRP A 322 11.32 -2.75 -9.73
C TRP A 322 10.98 -4.24 -9.67
N LEU A 323 9.70 -4.63 -9.77
CA LEU A 323 9.29 -6.04 -9.65
C LEU A 323 9.91 -6.88 -10.79
N ALA A 324 10.04 -6.31 -11.98
CA ALA A 324 10.69 -6.95 -13.11
C ALA A 324 12.23 -7.06 -12.93
N GLN A 325 12.83 -6.26 -12.04
CA GLN A 325 14.26 -6.32 -11.73
C GLN A 325 14.64 -7.32 -10.63
N VAL A 326 13.67 -7.86 -9.88
CA VAL A 326 13.93 -8.86 -8.83
C VAL A 326 14.49 -10.16 -9.42
N ASP A 327 13.90 -10.68 -10.50
CA ASP A 327 14.40 -11.92 -11.12
C ASP A 327 15.87 -11.81 -11.60
N PRO A 328 16.27 -10.82 -12.42
CA PRO A 328 17.67 -10.68 -12.83
C PRO A 328 18.61 -10.35 -11.66
N LEU A 329 18.14 -9.68 -10.60
CA LEU A 329 18.91 -9.49 -9.36
C LEU A 329 19.25 -10.85 -8.73
N LEU A 330 18.24 -11.70 -8.51
CA LEU A 330 18.39 -12.99 -7.84
C LEU A 330 19.18 -14.01 -8.67
N VAL A 331 19.13 -13.91 -10.00
CA VAL A 331 20.03 -14.64 -10.91
C VAL A 331 21.49 -14.26 -10.65
N ASP A 332 21.80 -12.97 -10.54
CA ASP A 332 23.17 -12.47 -10.34
C ASP A 332 23.72 -12.78 -8.94
N VAL A 333 22.96 -12.51 -7.87
CA VAL A 333 23.47 -12.60 -6.49
C VAL A 333 23.39 -14.01 -5.89
N ALA A 334 22.44 -14.84 -6.33
CA ALA A 334 22.11 -16.10 -5.68
C ALA A 334 21.90 -17.30 -6.62
N GLN A 335 22.02 -17.13 -7.94
CA GLN A 335 21.62 -18.14 -8.94
C GLN A 335 20.17 -18.63 -8.76
N SER A 336 19.31 -17.75 -8.27
CA SER A 336 17.90 -18.01 -7.99
C SER A 336 17.00 -17.29 -9.00
N SER A 337 15.70 -17.23 -8.73
CA SER A 337 14.70 -16.54 -9.56
C SER A 337 13.65 -15.90 -8.65
N PHE A 338 12.88 -14.96 -9.19
CA PHE A 338 11.69 -14.44 -8.49
C PHE A 338 10.78 -15.60 -8.09
N ALA A 339 10.51 -16.54 -9.00
CA ALA A 339 9.58 -17.63 -8.74
C ALA A 339 9.99 -18.55 -7.58
N GLU A 340 11.26 -18.97 -7.51
CA GLU A 340 11.72 -19.82 -6.41
C GLU A 340 11.86 -19.03 -5.10
N SER A 341 12.29 -17.77 -5.15
CA SER A 341 12.36 -16.92 -3.95
C SER A 341 10.98 -16.62 -3.36
N PHE A 342 9.98 -16.34 -4.18
CA PHE A 342 8.63 -15.99 -3.73
C PHE A 342 7.89 -17.19 -3.11
N VAL A 343 8.19 -18.41 -3.55
CA VAL A 343 7.78 -19.66 -2.88
C VAL A 343 8.42 -19.81 -1.50
N ILE A 344 9.70 -19.44 -1.35
CA ILE A 344 10.38 -19.45 -0.04
C ILE A 344 9.80 -18.35 0.87
N PHE A 345 9.54 -17.15 0.36
CA PHE A 345 8.91 -16.05 1.10
C PHE A 345 7.52 -16.46 1.64
N ALA A 346 6.65 -17.02 0.79
CA ALA A 346 5.35 -17.55 1.22
C ALA A 346 5.50 -18.68 2.27
N THR A 347 6.56 -19.48 2.20
CA THR A 347 6.87 -20.49 3.21
C THR A 347 7.32 -19.86 4.54
N TRP A 348 8.14 -18.81 4.50
CA TRP A 348 8.60 -18.08 5.69
C TRP A 348 7.47 -17.35 6.41
N ASN A 349 6.49 -16.81 5.68
CA ASN A 349 5.31 -16.16 6.25
C ASN A 349 4.42 -17.12 7.06
N LEU A 350 4.45 -18.42 6.74
CA LEU A 350 3.82 -19.46 7.57
C LEU A 350 4.55 -19.63 8.92
N TRP A 351 5.87 -19.44 8.96
CA TRP A 351 6.73 -19.57 10.13
C TRP A 351 6.96 -18.24 10.87
N ALA A 352 5.88 -17.47 11.05
CA ALA A 352 5.86 -16.25 11.84
C ALA A 352 5.10 -16.42 13.17
N GLY A 353 5.31 -15.50 14.11
CA GLY A 353 4.70 -15.46 15.44
C GLY A 353 4.92 -16.73 16.24
N LEU A 354 3.82 -17.32 16.76
CA LEU A 354 3.85 -18.56 17.55
C LEU A 354 4.35 -19.78 16.77
N SER A 355 4.42 -19.70 15.44
CA SER A 355 4.90 -20.76 14.55
C SER A 355 6.36 -20.53 14.10
N ALA A 356 7.06 -19.56 14.70
CA ALA A 356 8.42 -19.20 14.33
C ALA A 356 9.42 -20.37 14.43
N ALA A 357 10.21 -20.53 13.38
CA ALA A 357 11.25 -21.53 13.25
C ALA A 357 12.62 -20.86 12.99
N PRO A 358 13.31 -20.35 14.04
CA PRO A 358 14.58 -19.64 13.88
C PRO A 358 15.64 -20.50 13.17
N GLY A 359 16.18 -19.98 12.07
CA GLY A 359 17.13 -20.69 11.20
C GLY A 359 16.50 -21.48 10.04
N GLU A 360 15.16 -21.57 9.99
CA GLU A 360 14.40 -22.07 8.83
C GLU A 360 13.56 -20.95 8.19
N GLY A 361 13.00 -20.04 9.00
CA GLY A 361 12.37 -18.76 8.60
C GLY A 361 13.13 -17.53 9.11
N TYR A 362 12.42 -16.39 9.21
CA TYR A 362 12.94 -15.10 9.67
C TYR A 362 13.72 -15.18 11.00
N ALA A 363 14.81 -14.44 11.11
CA ALA A 363 15.64 -14.36 12.32
C ALA A 363 14.84 -13.84 13.53
N ASN A 364 14.06 -12.77 13.32
CA ASN A 364 13.18 -12.17 14.32
C ASN A 364 11.74 -12.70 14.26
N GLY A 365 11.45 -13.73 13.45
CA GLY A 365 10.07 -14.17 13.11
C GLY A 365 9.12 -14.48 14.28
N ALA A 366 9.62 -14.64 15.51
CA ALA A 366 8.82 -14.80 16.72
C ALA A 366 8.18 -13.49 17.25
N THR A 367 8.65 -12.32 16.83
CA THR A 367 8.02 -11.02 17.12
C THR A 367 6.95 -10.64 16.11
N TYR A 368 7.00 -11.22 14.90
CA TYR A 368 6.11 -10.89 13.79
C TYR A 368 4.72 -11.50 13.98
N ASP A 369 3.70 -10.84 13.43
CA ASP A 369 2.34 -11.39 13.38
C ASP A 369 2.24 -12.63 12.46
N ARG A 370 1.16 -13.40 12.60
CA ARG A 370 0.91 -14.58 11.74
C ARG A 370 0.24 -14.13 10.44
N VAL A 371 0.69 -14.70 9.32
CA VAL A 371 -0.03 -14.56 8.04
C VAL A 371 -1.50 -14.99 8.18
N THR A 372 -2.41 -14.27 7.53
CA THR A 372 -3.83 -14.64 7.46
C THR A 372 -3.99 -15.96 6.72
N ILE A 373 -4.75 -16.88 7.32
CA ILE A 373 -5.09 -18.18 6.77
C ILE A 373 -6.61 -18.33 6.75
N GLU A 374 -7.17 -18.78 5.62
CA GLU A 374 -8.58 -19.09 5.49
C GLU A 374 -8.89 -20.40 6.22
N GLU A 375 -9.85 -20.37 7.15
CA GLU A 375 -10.33 -21.55 7.89
C GLU A 375 -11.41 -22.30 7.10
N ALA A 376 -11.19 -23.59 6.88
CA ALA A 376 -12.04 -24.48 6.11
C ALA A 376 -12.25 -25.83 6.82
N ALA A 377 -13.23 -26.61 6.35
CA ALA A 377 -13.54 -27.94 6.87
C ALA A 377 -13.78 -28.92 5.71
N ALA A 378 -13.29 -30.15 5.83
CA ALA A 378 -13.38 -31.13 4.74
C ALA A 378 -14.81 -31.71 4.57
N PRO A 379 -15.32 -31.86 3.33
CA PRO A 379 -14.65 -31.55 2.08
C PRO A 379 -14.83 -30.06 1.73
N TYR A 380 -13.75 -29.45 1.26
CA TYR A 380 -13.72 -28.04 0.88
C TYR A 380 -13.52 -27.93 -0.64
N SER A 381 -14.27 -27.02 -1.26
CA SER A 381 -13.95 -26.54 -2.60
C SER A 381 -14.36 -25.09 -2.80
N ASP A 382 -13.45 -24.30 -3.37
CA ASP A 382 -13.73 -22.94 -3.81
C ASP A 382 -13.00 -22.61 -5.11
N ARG A 383 -13.57 -21.68 -5.89
CA ARG A 383 -12.94 -21.13 -7.08
C ARG A 383 -12.13 -19.89 -6.71
N LEU A 384 -10.85 -20.13 -6.47
CA LEU A 384 -9.88 -19.09 -6.12
C LEU A 384 -9.77 -18.01 -7.21
N ARG A 385 -9.25 -16.86 -6.81
CA ARG A 385 -8.71 -15.85 -7.70
C ARG A 385 -7.32 -15.48 -7.19
N VAL A 386 -6.30 -16.10 -7.76
CA VAL A 386 -4.90 -15.91 -7.35
C VAL A 386 -4.28 -14.83 -8.24
N PHE A 387 -4.06 -13.64 -7.68
CA PHE A 387 -3.35 -12.57 -8.38
C PHE A 387 -1.88 -12.97 -8.64
N TYR A 388 -1.18 -12.27 -9.53
CA TYR A 388 0.26 -12.52 -9.74
C TYR A 388 1.05 -12.01 -8.53
N ALA A 389 2.26 -12.51 -8.29
CA ALA A 389 3.09 -12.15 -7.13
C ALA A 389 2.31 -12.17 -5.80
N SER A 390 1.50 -13.21 -5.56
CA SER A 390 0.69 -13.35 -4.34
C SER A 390 0.56 -14.79 -3.84
N SER A 391 0.09 -14.95 -2.61
CA SER A 391 -0.05 -16.24 -1.93
C SER A 391 -1.36 -16.34 -1.12
N GLN A 392 -2.05 -17.48 -1.24
CA GLN A 392 -3.28 -17.78 -0.50
C GLN A 392 -3.06 -19.02 0.37
N TYR A 393 -3.53 -18.98 1.61
CA TYR A 393 -3.33 -20.01 2.62
C TYR A 393 -4.70 -20.53 3.07
N THR A 394 -4.92 -21.84 3.01
CA THR A 394 -6.16 -22.49 3.46
C THR A 394 -5.85 -23.59 4.46
N ARG A 395 -6.36 -23.45 5.69
CA ARG A 395 -6.28 -24.44 6.77
C ARG A 395 -7.57 -25.25 6.80
N THR A 396 -7.48 -26.55 6.58
CA THR A 396 -8.64 -27.44 6.48
C THR A 396 -8.67 -28.47 7.61
N GLU A 397 -9.73 -28.43 8.42
CA GLU A 397 -9.98 -29.46 9.44
C GLU A 397 -10.50 -30.76 8.82
N PRO A 398 -10.06 -31.95 9.29
CA PRO A 398 -10.34 -33.22 8.63
C PRO A 398 -11.77 -33.73 8.79
N GLU A 399 -12.55 -33.21 9.75
CA GLU A 399 -13.95 -33.59 10.00
C GLU A 399 -14.14 -35.13 10.09
N GLY A 400 -13.26 -35.79 10.85
CA GLY A 400 -13.28 -37.23 11.09
C GLY A 400 -12.64 -38.10 9.99
N ARG A 401 -12.01 -37.51 8.98
CA ARG A 401 -11.18 -38.23 7.99
C ARG A 401 -9.80 -38.55 8.58
N ALA A 402 -9.31 -39.75 8.33
CA ALA A 402 -7.95 -40.15 8.74
C ALA A 402 -6.85 -39.50 7.89
N ALA A 403 -7.16 -39.18 6.62
CA ALA A 403 -6.23 -38.55 5.70
C ALA A 403 -6.94 -37.56 4.77
N LEU A 404 -6.22 -36.51 4.37
CA LEU A 404 -6.64 -35.51 3.40
C LEU A 404 -5.66 -35.44 2.22
N THR A 405 -6.16 -35.03 1.06
CA THR A 405 -5.38 -34.65 -0.13
C THR A 405 -5.95 -33.35 -0.68
N ALA A 406 -5.14 -32.61 -1.44
CA ALA A 406 -5.52 -31.36 -2.11
C ALA A 406 -5.14 -31.39 -3.59
N ALA A 407 -5.90 -30.68 -4.43
CA ALA A 407 -5.60 -30.46 -5.84
C ALA A 407 -6.12 -29.10 -6.34
N LEU A 408 -5.44 -28.51 -7.32
CA LEU A 408 -5.92 -27.35 -8.08
C LEU A 408 -6.45 -27.81 -9.43
N VAL A 409 -7.69 -27.44 -9.76
CA VAL A 409 -8.37 -27.88 -10.98
C VAL A 409 -8.60 -26.67 -11.89
N PRO A 410 -8.04 -26.66 -13.12
CA PRO A 410 -8.32 -25.61 -14.08
C PRO A 410 -9.80 -25.66 -14.49
N GLN A 411 -10.36 -24.53 -14.91
CA GLN A 411 -11.72 -24.53 -15.42
C GLN A 411 -11.79 -25.24 -16.79
N GLU A 412 -12.97 -25.77 -17.16
CA GLU A 412 -13.15 -26.44 -18.46
C GLU A 412 -12.74 -25.52 -19.61
N GLY A 413 -11.68 -25.90 -20.34
CA GLY A 413 -11.15 -25.16 -21.47
C GLY A 413 -10.12 -24.07 -21.14
N SER A 414 -9.76 -23.89 -19.86
CA SER A 414 -8.76 -22.90 -19.39
C SER A 414 -7.59 -23.54 -18.63
N PRO A 415 -6.74 -24.36 -19.27
CA PRO A 415 -5.53 -24.91 -18.64
C PRO A 415 -4.55 -23.84 -18.16
N GLU A 416 -4.61 -22.63 -18.73
CA GLU A 416 -3.86 -21.46 -18.28
C GLU A 416 -4.21 -21.02 -16.85
N ASP A 417 -5.29 -21.52 -16.22
CA ASP A 417 -5.60 -21.27 -14.80
C ASP A 417 -4.61 -21.93 -13.82
N LEU A 418 -3.70 -22.80 -14.28
CA LEU A 418 -2.60 -23.35 -13.47
C LEU A 418 -1.22 -22.77 -13.80
N GLU A 419 -1.10 -21.93 -14.82
CA GLU A 419 0.19 -21.40 -15.25
C GLU A 419 0.81 -20.47 -14.20
N GLY A 420 2.06 -20.76 -13.82
CA GLY A 420 2.77 -20.02 -12.77
C GLY A 420 2.28 -20.30 -11.34
N LEU A 421 1.37 -21.26 -11.13
CA LEU A 421 0.93 -21.64 -9.79
C LEU A 421 1.82 -22.74 -9.20
N VAL A 422 2.22 -22.53 -7.95
CA VAL A 422 2.89 -23.52 -7.10
C VAL A 422 1.96 -23.83 -5.93
N MET A 423 1.62 -25.12 -5.78
CA MET A 423 0.90 -25.61 -4.60
C MET A 423 1.90 -26.20 -3.61
N LEU A 424 1.84 -25.74 -2.36
CA LEU A 424 2.56 -26.30 -1.22
C LEU A 424 1.55 -26.92 -0.25
N VAL A 425 1.96 -27.97 0.46
CA VAL A 425 1.17 -28.56 1.55
C VAL A 425 2.01 -28.84 2.79
N THR A 426 1.39 -28.71 3.96
CA THR A 426 1.92 -29.16 5.24
C THR A 426 0.79 -29.57 6.19
N THR A 427 1.11 -30.22 7.31
CA THR A 427 0.16 -30.45 8.40
C THR A 427 0.47 -29.54 9.58
N GLU A 428 -0.55 -28.89 10.12
CA GLU A 428 -0.47 -28.16 11.39
C GLU A 428 -0.63 -29.15 12.56
N GLN A 429 0.24 -29.04 13.57
CA GLN A 429 0.11 -29.75 14.84
C GLN A 429 0.37 -28.80 16.01
N GLY A 430 -0.69 -28.44 16.73
CA GLY A 430 -0.62 -27.49 17.84
C GLY A 430 -0.37 -26.06 17.35
N ALA A 431 0.81 -25.51 17.62
CA ALA A 431 1.21 -24.17 17.17
C ALA A 431 2.26 -24.18 16.03
N GLY A 432 2.71 -25.36 15.60
CA GLY A 432 3.73 -25.51 14.57
C GLY A 432 3.23 -26.30 13.36
N TYR A 433 4.02 -26.28 12.30
CA TYR A 433 3.75 -27.00 11.06
C TYR A 433 4.81 -28.07 10.81
N GLY A 434 4.42 -29.13 10.10
CA GLY A 434 5.35 -30.12 9.57
C GLY A 434 6.16 -29.59 8.37
N PRO A 435 7.00 -30.45 7.76
CA PRO A 435 7.76 -30.09 6.56
C PRO A 435 6.85 -29.64 5.42
N VAL A 436 7.08 -28.43 4.92
CA VAL A 436 6.34 -27.87 3.78
C VAL A 436 6.80 -28.56 2.49
N THR A 437 5.87 -29.18 1.78
CA THR A 437 6.13 -30.02 0.60
C THR A 437 5.53 -29.36 -0.64
N ARG A 438 6.37 -29.09 -1.65
CA ARG A 438 5.92 -28.63 -2.97
C ARG A 438 5.31 -29.81 -3.74
N VAL A 439 4.14 -29.59 -4.33
CA VAL A 439 3.43 -30.58 -5.13
C VAL A 439 3.95 -30.54 -6.56
N GLU A 440 4.39 -31.68 -7.11
CA GLU A 440 5.01 -31.77 -8.44
C GLU A 440 4.02 -31.42 -9.57
N ASP A 441 2.79 -31.91 -9.46
CA ASP A 441 1.68 -31.63 -10.37
C ASP A 441 0.45 -31.20 -9.53
N PRO A 442 0.13 -29.89 -9.49
CA PRO A 442 -1.05 -29.39 -8.77
C PRO A 442 -2.39 -29.94 -9.27
N GLU A 443 -2.49 -30.35 -10.54
CA GLU A 443 -3.71 -30.94 -11.11
C GLU A 443 -3.86 -32.41 -10.69
N ALA A 444 -2.76 -33.18 -10.67
CA ALA A 444 -2.75 -34.51 -10.06
C ALA A 444 -3.08 -34.43 -8.56
N GLY A 445 -2.56 -33.42 -7.88
CA GLY A 445 -2.75 -33.19 -6.45
C GLY A 445 -1.78 -33.97 -5.59
N THR A 446 -2.00 -33.95 -4.27
CA THR A 446 -1.06 -34.53 -3.30
C THR A 446 -1.31 -36.01 -3.05
N GLU A 447 -0.27 -36.73 -2.63
CA GLU A 447 -0.49 -37.97 -1.89
C GLU A 447 -1.36 -37.69 -0.65
N ALA A 448 -2.13 -38.69 -0.20
CA ALA A 448 -2.98 -38.55 0.97
C ALA A 448 -2.11 -38.42 2.23
N MET A 449 -2.20 -37.27 2.89
CA MET A 449 -1.49 -36.97 4.13
C MET A 449 -2.36 -37.41 5.30
N GLU A 450 -1.82 -38.23 6.20
CA GLU A 450 -2.49 -38.61 7.44
C GLU A 450 -2.66 -37.36 8.33
N VAL A 451 -3.89 -37.11 8.80
CA VAL A 451 -4.23 -35.95 9.64
C VAL A 451 -4.81 -36.49 10.95
N ALA A 452 -4.06 -36.34 12.04
CA ALA A 452 -4.49 -36.81 13.35
C ALA A 452 -5.57 -35.91 13.97
N ASP A 453 -6.30 -36.41 14.96
CA ASP A 453 -7.28 -35.61 15.73
C ASP A 453 -6.61 -34.34 16.30
N GLY A 454 -7.16 -33.17 15.98
CA GLY A 454 -6.61 -31.87 16.37
C GLY A 454 -5.44 -31.37 15.49
N SER A 455 -5.20 -32.00 14.35
CA SER A 455 -4.33 -31.51 13.27
C SER A 455 -5.16 -30.99 12.10
N ALA A 456 -4.58 -30.14 11.25
CA ALA A 456 -5.21 -29.66 10.02
C ALA A 456 -4.26 -29.84 8.81
N LEU A 457 -4.82 -29.97 7.61
CA LEU A 457 -4.04 -29.81 6.38
C LEU A 457 -3.98 -28.33 6.03
N VAL A 458 -2.79 -27.79 5.81
CA VAL A 458 -2.60 -26.42 5.29
C VAL A 458 -2.13 -26.52 3.84
N VAL A 459 -2.86 -25.85 2.96
CA VAL A 459 -2.52 -25.68 1.54
C VAL A 459 -2.11 -24.24 1.31
N ILE A 460 -1.00 -24.02 0.60
CA ILE A 460 -0.57 -22.70 0.15
C ILE A 460 -0.58 -22.70 -1.37
N VAL A 461 -1.27 -21.74 -1.97
CA VAL A 461 -1.29 -21.52 -3.42
C VAL A 461 -0.53 -20.23 -3.69
N VAL A 462 0.65 -20.35 -4.30
CA VAL A 462 1.54 -19.24 -4.64
C VAL A 462 1.50 -19.02 -6.14
N ASN A 463 1.25 -17.78 -6.60
CA ASN A 463 1.39 -17.41 -8.00
C ASN A 463 2.71 -16.67 -8.20
N THR A 464 3.62 -17.32 -8.94
CA THR A 464 5.00 -16.88 -9.11
C THR A 464 5.23 -16.00 -10.34
N LEU A 465 4.17 -15.53 -10.98
CA LEU A 465 4.24 -14.59 -12.09
C LEU A 465 4.47 -13.17 -11.58
N THR A 466 5.14 -12.33 -12.38
CA THR A 466 5.39 -10.90 -12.11
C THR A 466 4.45 -9.97 -12.90
N GLY A 467 3.34 -10.51 -13.39
CA GLY A 467 2.31 -9.79 -14.16
C GLY A 467 1.21 -10.73 -14.65
N GLU A 468 0.48 -10.29 -15.67
CA GLU A 468 -0.66 -10.99 -16.30
C GLU A 468 -1.97 -11.02 -15.47
N SER A 469 -2.97 -11.74 -15.97
CA SER A 469 -4.28 -11.88 -15.33
C SER A 469 -4.26 -12.87 -14.17
N SER A 470 -5.01 -12.56 -13.11
CA SER A 470 -5.22 -13.46 -11.97
C SER A 470 -5.74 -14.85 -12.42
N ARG A 471 -5.05 -15.91 -12.02
CA ARG A 471 -5.40 -17.32 -12.26
C ARG A 471 -6.62 -17.72 -11.44
N ARG A 472 -7.47 -18.64 -11.93
CA ARG A 472 -8.76 -18.99 -11.29
C ARG A 472 -9.06 -20.50 -11.19
N PRO A 473 -8.12 -21.31 -10.66
CA PRO A 473 -8.38 -22.71 -10.41
C PRO A 473 -9.46 -22.91 -9.34
N THR A 474 -10.08 -24.08 -9.33
CA THR A 474 -10.82 -24.57 -8.16
C THR A 474 -9.86 -25.34 -7.27
N LEU A 475 -9.71 -24.92 -6.02
CA LEU A 475 -9.03 -25.71 -4.99
C LEU A 475 -10.01 -26.77 -4.48
N CYS A 476 -9.61 -28.04 -4.50
CA CYS A 476 -10.38 -29.18 -3.99
C CYS A 476 -9.60 -29.83 -2.84
N ILE A 477 -10.20 -29.95 -1.65
CA ILE A 477 -9.58 -30.59 -0.47
C ILE A 477 -10.56 -31.60 0.17
N GLY A 478 -10.09 -32.81 0.47
CA GLY A 478 -10.91 -33.84 1.10
C GLY A 478 -10.21 -35.19 1.15
N SER A 479 -10.97 -36.27 1.33
CA SER A 479 -10.47 -37.61 1.05
C SER A 479 -10.21 -37.80 -0.47
N PRO A 480 -9.42 -38.82 -0.89
CA PRO A 480 -9.13 -39.04 -2.31
C PRO A 480 -10.37 -39.18 -3.20
N ASP A 481 -11.43 -39.83 -2.71
CA ASP A 481 -12.70 -39.97 -3.44
C ASP A 481 -13.45 -38.64 -3.58
N GLU A 482 -13.39 -37.77 -2.57
CA GLU A 482 -14.03 -36.45 -2.59
C GLU A 482 -13.28 -35.46 -3.50
N VAL A 483 -11.95 -35.48 -3.49
CA VAL A 483 -11.14 -34.68 -4.44
C VAL A 483 -11.33 -35.16 -5.88
N ALA A 484 -11.45 -36.48 -6.10
CA ALA A 484 -11.80 -37.03 -7.41
C ALA A 484 -13.21 -36.62 -7.87
N ALA A 485 -14.18 -36.55 -6.96
CA ALA A 485 -15.52 -36.04 -7.27
C ALA A 485 -15.50 -34.54 -7.61
N CYS A 486 -14.81 -33.72 -6.81
CA CYS A 486 -14.64 -32.28 -7.05
C CYS A 486 -14.00 -31.99 -8.41
N LYS A 487 -12.94 -32.71 -8.78
CA LYS A 487 -12.33 -32.65 -10.13
C LYS A 487 -13.34 -32.94 -11.24
N ALA A 488 -14.14 -34.00 -11.08
CA ALA A 488 -15.15 -34.38 -12.06
C ALA A 488 -16.28 -33.34 -12.21
N GLU A 489 -16.65 -32.63 -11.13
CA GLU A 489 -17.66 -31.57 -11.17
C GLU A 489 -17.16 -30.31 -11.89
N VAL A 490 -15.92 -29.87 -11.59
CA VAL A 490 -15.28 -28.71 -12.23
C VAL A 490 -15.10 -28.95 -13.74
N LEU A 491 -14.56 -30.11 -14.13
CA LEU A 491 -14.33 -30.48 -15.53
C LEU A 491 -15.63 -30.77 -16.31
N ALA A 492 -16.77 -30.94 -15.64
CA ALA A 492 -18.08 -31.08 -16.26
C ALA A 492 -18.81 -29.75 -16.49
N GLY A 493 -18.17 -28.61 -16.19
CA GLY A 493 -18.76 -27.28 -16.33
C GLY A 493 -19.95 -27.03 -15.39
N ALA A 494 -20.11 -27.85 -14.35
CA ALA A 494 -21.19 -27.75 -13.37
C ALA A 494 -20.89 -26.61 -12.38
N GLY A 495 -21.12 -25.38 -12.84
CA GLY A 495 -20.73 -24.16 -12.12
C GLY A 495 -21.16 -24.14 -10.66
N GLY A 496 -20.18 -24.23 -9.76
CA GLY A 496 -20.36 -24.00 -8.34
C GLY A 496 -20.99 -22.62 -8.11
N ALA A 497 -22.13 -22.59 -7.43
CA ALA A 497 -22.73 -21.35 -6.98
C ALA A 497 -21.83 -20.75 -5.89
N GLY A 498 -21.08 -19.70 -6.24
CA GLY A 498 -20.09 -19.09 -5.34
C GLY A 498 -20.67 -18.81 -3.95
N GLY A 499 -20.08 -19.45 -2.95
CA GLY A 499 -20.30 -19.10 -1.55
C GLY A 499 -19.70 -17.73 -1.29
N GLY A 500 -20.51 -16.80 -0.80
CA GLY A 500 -20.03 -15.45 -0.50
C GLY A 500 -19.14 -15.42 0.73
N GLY A 501 -17.83 -15.66 0.56
CA GLY A 501 -16.80 -15.26 1.51
C GLY A 501 -16.75 -13.74 1.61
N GLY A 502 -16.84 -13.20 2.83
CA GLY A 502 -17.02 -11.78 3.09
C GLY A 502 -15.76 -10.94 2.97
N GLY A 503 -15.15 -10.83 1.79
CA GLY A 503 -14.10 -9.84 1.51
C GLY A 503 -14.67 -8.42 1.52
N GLY A 504 -14.04 -7.52 2.28
CA GLY A 504 -14.40 -6.10 2.33
C GLY A 504 -14.27 -5.45 0.94
N GLY A 505 -15.36 -4.90 0.42
CA GLY A 505 -15.41 -4.49 -0.98
C GLY A 505 -14.62 -3.22 -1.31
N GLY A 506 -13.45 -3.37 -1.92
CA GLY A 506 -12.83 -2.37 -2.79
C GLY A 506 -13.31 -2.56 -4.24
N ALA A 507 -13.88 -1.53 -4.86
CA ALA A 507 -14.43 -1.65 -6.22
C ALA A 507 -13.31 -1.69 -7.27
N GLY A 508 -13.28 -2.74 -8.09
CA GLY A 508 -12.26 -2.91 -9.11
C GLY A 508 -12.38 -1.93 -10.28
N GLY A 509 -11.26 -1.27 -10.61
CA GLY A 509 -11.03 -0.67 -11.92
C GLY A 509 -10.49 -1.71 -12.90
N SER A 510 -10.98 -1.70 -14.14
CA SER A 510 -10.43 -2.55 -15.22
C SER A 510 -9.10 -2.00 -15.71
N GLY A 511 -8.04 -2.82 -15.64
CA GLY A 511 -6.78 -2.50 -16.30
C GLY A 511 -6.97 -2.32 -17.80
N ALA A 512 -6.53 -1.17 -18.31
CA ALA A 512 -6.36 -0.90 -19.73
C ALA A 512 -4.98 -0.25 -19.88
N GLU A 513 -4.08 -0.92 -20.59
CA GLU A 513 -2.73 -0.44 -20.84
C GLU A 513 -2.78 0.87 -21.64
N GLY A 514 -2.11 1.89 -21.12
CA GLY A 514 -1.87 3.19 -21.76
C GLY A 514 -0.52 3.72 -21.28
N PRO A 515 0.22 4.46 -22.12
CA PRO A 515 1.57 4.90 -21.77
C PRO A 515 1.56 5.88 -20.61
N GLY A 516 2.62 5.84 -19.79
CA GLY A 516 2.72 6.60 -18.56
C GLY A 516 2.71 8.12 -18.77
N ASP A 517 1.93 8.77 -17.90
CA ASP A 517 2.26 10.03 -17.22
C ASP A 517 1.84 9.74 -15.77
N GLN A 518 2.79 9.45 -14.89
CA GLN A 518 2.50 9.29 -13.46
C GLN A 518 2.55 10.67 -12.81
N ASP A 519 1.39 11.32 -12.72
CA ASP A 519 1.19 12.45 -11.81
C ASP A 519 1.45 11.92 -10.39
N LEU A 520 2.65 12.18 -9.84
CA LEU A 520 2.96 11.91 -8.44
C LEU A 520 1.96 12.69 -7.57
N PRO A 521 1.10 12.04 -6.77
CA PRO A 521 0.33 12.76 -5.78
C PRO A 521 1.29 13.35 -4.75
N ALA A 522 1.04 14.58 -4.31
CA ALA A 522 1.71 15.08 -3.11
C ALA A 522 1.19 14.26 -1.92
N GLU A 523 2.05 13.43 -1.34
CA GLU A 523 1.74 12.63 -0.15
C GLU A 523 1.23 13.57 0.97
N GLU A 524 0.03 13.30 1.49
CA GLU A 524 -0.65 14.18 2.48
C GLU A 524 -0.08 14.03 3.91
N GLY A 525 1.26 13.95 4.04
CA GLY A 525 1.97 13.75 5.30
C GLY A 525 1.91 12.31 5.78
N CYS A 526 3.06 11.64 5.77
CA CYS A 526 3.19 10.30 6.33
C CYS A 526 2.99 10.33 7.86
N GLY A 527 2.51 9.21 8.38
CA GLY A 527 2.27 8.99 9.80
C GLY A 527 2.98 7.73 10.28
N CYS A 528 4.25 7.85 10.65
CA CYS A 528 5.06 6.75 11.21
C CYS A 528 4.61 6.34 12.63
N ARG A 529 3.55 6.97 13.15
CA ARG A 529 2.98 6.67 14.46
C ARG A 529 2.39 5.26 14.53
N THR A 530 3.08 4.38 15.25
CA THR A 530 2.50 3.13 15.74
C THR A 530 1.53 3.35 16.92
N ALA A 531 0.48 2.53 17.01
CA ALA A 531 -0.43 2.55 18.15
C ALA A 531 0.23 1.83 19.35
N GLY A 532 0.90 2.60 20.20
CA GLY A 532 1.82 2.13 21.25
C GLY A 532 1.39 0.86 22.01
N GLY A 533 2.29 -0.12 22.06
CA GLY A 533 2.02 -1.45 22.58
C GLY A 533 1.82 -1.53 24.09
N GLU A 534 0.82 -2.32 24.50
CA GLU A 534 0.67 -2.85 25.86
C GLU A 534 0.97 -4.36 25.87
N SER A 535 1.96 -4.79 26.65
CA SER A 535 2.26 -6.23 26.81
C SER A 535 1.09 -6.98 27.48
N PRO A 536 0.78 -8.23 27.09
CA PRO A 536 -0.43 -8.91 27.55
C PRO A 536 -0.30 -9.47 28.97
N ALA A 537 -0.79 -8.72 29.96
CA ALA A 537 -1.12 -9.22 31.30
C ALA A 537 -2.65 -9.23 31.48
N GLY A 538 -3.27 -10.40 31.29
CA GLY A 538 -4.72 -10.51 31.09
C GLY A 538 -5.61 -10.16 32.30
N GLY A 539 -6.85 -9.68 32.04
CA GLY A 539 -7.77 -9.37 33.14
C GLY A 539 -9.11 -8.68 32.83
N ALA A 540 -9.91 -9.20 31.88
CA ALA A 540 -11.37 -9.01 31.78
C ALA A 540 -11.99 -7.58 31.65
N ALA A 541 -12.55 -7.34 30.46
CA ALA A 541 -13.86 -6.73 30.18
C ALA A 541 -14.22 -5.32 30.72
N GLY A 542 -14.31 -4.35 29.78
CA GLY A 542 -15.00 -3.07 29.99
C GLY A 542 -15.31 -2.37 28.66
N ALA A 543 -16.55 -2.45 28.18
CA ALA A 543 -16.94 -1.89 26.88
C ALA A 543 -17.12 -0.35 26.91
N VAL A 544 -16.63 0.34 25.88
CA VAL A 544 -17.11 1.68 25.50
C VAL A 544 -17.33 1.75 23.98
N LEU A 545 -18.59 1.99 23.59
CA LEU A 545 -19.01 2.24 22.21
C LEU A 545 -18.98 3.74 21.90
N GLY A 546 -18.28 4.11 20.82
CA GLY A 546 -18.68 5.12 19.82
C GLY A 546 -19.06 6.54 20.25
N ALA A 547 -18.25 7.53 19.83
CA ALA A 547 -18.69 8.88 19.53
C ALA A 547 -17.75 9.53 18.49
N GLY A 548 -18.28 10.06 17.37
CA GLY A 548 -17.43 10.66 16.32
C GLY A 548 -18.13 11.36 15.14
N LEU A 549 -19.42 11.12 14.89
CA LEU A 549 -20.17 11.77 13.79
C LEU A 549 -21.07 12.92 14.29
N ALA A 550 -20.52 14.15 14.41
CA ALA A 550 -21.31 15.30 14.86
C ALA A 550 -20.85 16.73 14.43
N LEU A 551 -20.09 16.91 13.32
CA LEU A 551 -19.60 18.24 12.90
C LEU A 551 -20.00 18.68 11.46
N ALA A 552 -21.25 18.44 11.05
CA ALA A 552 -21.77 18.90 9.75
C ALA A 552 -23.19 19.54 9.83
N ALA A 553 -23.45 20.44 10.81
CA ALA A 553 -24.79 21.01 11.00
C ALA A 553 -24.87 22.48 11.50
N ARG A 554 -23.86 23.33 11.27
CA ARG A 554 -23.83 24.70 11.84
C ARG A 554 -23.73 25.89 10.88
N TYR A 555 -23.89 25.71 9.57
CA TYR A 555 -23.78 26.80 8.58
C TYR A 555 -25.09 27.25 7.88
N ARG A 556 -26.29 26.87 8.37
CA ARG A 556 -27.57 27.38 7.83
C ARG A 556 -28.57 27.84 8.90
N ARG A 557 -28.18 28.80 9.76
CA ARG A 557 -29.16 29.56 10.58
C ARG A 557 -28.72 30.96 11.07
N ARG A 558 -28.13 31.79 10.20
CA ARG A 558 -27.95 33.25 10.44
C ARG A 558 -28.36 34.13 9.24
N ARG A 559 -29.64 34.05 8.85
CA ARG A 559 -30.36 35.14 8.17
C ARG A 559 -31.84 35.13 8.59
N ARG A 560 -32.16 35.84 9.68
CA ARG A 560 -33.46 36.45 10.06
C ARG A 560 -33.49 36.80 11.56
N ALA A 561 -33.04 38.01 11.89
CA ALA A 561 -33.55 38.90 12.95
C ALA A 561 -32.47 39.93 13.30
N ALA A 562 -32.82 41.22 13.22
CA ALA A 562 -31.96 42.40 13.43
C ALA A 562 -30.76 42.48 12.46
#